data_AF-A0A5K1H3A7-F1
#
_entry.id   AF-A0A5K1H3A7-F1
#
_cell.length_a   1.000
_cell.length_b   1.000
_cell.length_c   1.000
_cell.angle_alpha   90.00
_cell.angle_beta   90.00
_cell.angle_gamma   90.00
#
_symmetry.space_group_name_H-M   'P 1'
#
loop_
_entity.id
_entity.type
_entity.pdbx_description
1 polymer ?
#
loop_
_entity_poly.entity_id
_entity_poly.type
_entity_poly.pdbx_seq_one_letter_code
_entity_poly.pdbx_strand_id
1 'polypeptide(L)'
;VKVIDAQKAELKEKNELIKVKFDFEVREDDKVGSASEQKRLLEALKPPHGIERLEIWCYTGDRPAWYSDTNYGKLRTVWLLSCPSRATVIGTKSLEELGVSDCPTLCELQSMPLLKSLEIWECDGLNTIGDLPALES
;
A
#
# COMPACT_ATOMS: atom_id res chain seq x y z
N VAL A 1 -16.83 4.71 -7.11
CA VAL A 1 -16.11 5.85 -7.74
C VAL A 1 -15.71 5.46 -9.16
N LYS A 2 -15.87 6.33 -10.17
CA LYS A 2 -15.39 6.05 -11.54
C LYS A 2 -13.96 6.58 -11.73
N VAL A 3 -13.21 5.98 -12.65
CA VAL A 3 -11.83 6.41 -12.98
C VAL A 3 -11.75 7.89 -13.37
N ILE A 4 -12.76 8.40 -14.07
CA ILE A 4 -12.84 9.82 -14.47
C ILE A 4 -12.90 10.74 -13.23
N ASP A 5 -13.60 10.33 -12.18
CA ASP A 5 -13.72 11.11 -10.95
C ASP A 5 -12.39 11.08 -10.17
N ALA A 6 -11.69 9.94 -10.18
CA ALA A 6 -10.34 9.81 -9.62
C ALA A 6 -9.32 10.69 -10.33
N GLN A 7 -9.35 10.76 -11.66
CA GLN A 7 -8.45 11.63 -12.43
C GLN A 7 -8.67 13.11 -12.10
N LYS A 8 -9.93 13.53 -11.97
CA LYS A 8 -10.30 14.90 -11.57
C LYS A 8 -9.90 15.25 -10.14
N ALA A 9 -9.63 14.25 -9.29
CA ALA A 9 -9.17 14.51 -7.93
C ALA A 9 -7.75 15.08 -7.89
N GLU A 10 -6.97 14.91 -8.98
CA GLU A 10 -5.61 15.43 -9.16
C GLU A 10 -4.71 15.20 -7.93
N LEU A 11 -4.80 14.01 -7.34
CA LEU A 11 -4.20 13.71 -6.03
C LEU A 11 -2.69 13.98 -6.00
N LYS A 12 -2.00 13.70 -7.10
CA LYS A 12 -0.56 13.95 -7.27
C LYS A 12 -0.14 15.42 -7.14
N GLU A 13 -1.06 16.37 -7.36
CA GLU A 13 -0.78 17.80 -7.26
C GLU A 13 -0.99 18.36 -5.84
N LYS A 14 -1.61 17.57 -4.95
CA LYS A 14 -1.91 17.94 -3.56
C LYS A 14 -0.69 17.73 -2.65
N ASN A 15 0.35 18.51 -2.90
CA ASN A 15 1.66 18.39 -2.26
C ASN A 15 1.65 18.65 -0.74
N GLU A 16 0.56 19.19 -0.20
CA GLU A 16 0.31 19.38 1.22
C GLU A 16 -0.10 18.09 1.96
N LEU A 17 -0.44 17.02 1.23
CA LEU A 17 -0.86 15.76 1.83
C LEU A 17 0.32 15.02 2.47
N ILE A 18 0.16 14.70 3.75
CA ILE A 18 1.11 13.88 4.52
C ILE A 18 0.63 12.43 4.57
N LYS A 19 -0.68 12.21 4.64
CA LYS A 19 -1.30 10.89 4.74
C LYS A 19 -2.31 10.67 3.62
N VAL A 20 -2.27 9.49 3.01
CA VAL A 20 -3.28 9.03 2.05
C VAL A 20 -3.78 7.65 2.48
N LYS A 21 -5.12 7.50 2.56
CA LYS A 21 -5.79 6.22 2.77
C LYS A 21 -6.68 5.92 1.57
N PHE A 22 -6.51 4.73 0.99
CA PHE A 22 -7.41 4.16 0.01
C PHE A 22 -8.21 3.03 0.66
N ASP A 23 -9.53 3.18 0.63
CA ASP A 23 -10.45 2.23 1.23
C ASP A 23 -11.35 1.65 0.14
N PHE A 24 -11.21 0.35 -0.12
CA PHE A 24 -12.00 -0.41 -1.09
C PHE A 24 -13.00 -1.33 -0.40
N GLU A 25 -13.26 -1.15 0.90
CA GLU A 25 -14.27 -1.92 1.62
C GLU A 25 -15.63 -1.81 0.92
N VAL A 26 -16.25 -2.96 0.69
CA VAL A 26 -17.52 -3.06 -0.02
C VAL A 26 -18.64 -2.94 1.00
N ARG A 27 -19.47 -1.92 0.87
CA ARG A 27 -20.71 -1.82 1.66
C ARG A 27 -21.80 -2.68 1.02
N GLU A 28 -22.78 -3.10 1.81
CA GLU A 28 -23.80 -4.10 1.41
C GLU A 28 -24.51 -3.81 0.07
N ASP A 29 -24.61 -2.53 -0.32
CA ASP A 29 -25.27 -2.09 -1.57
C ASP A 29 -24.29 -1.79 -2.73
N ASP A 30 -22.99 -1.90 -2.51
CA ASP A 30 -21.98 -1.56 -3.52
C ASP A 30 -21.66 -2.75 -4.42
N LYS A 31 -21.72 -2.54 -5.75
CA LYS A 31 -21.16 -3.50 -6.68
C LYS A 31 -19.64 -3.52 -6.50
N VAL A 32 -19.11 -4.70 -6.19
CA VAL A 32 -17.65 -4.95 -6.17
C VAL A 32 -17.10 -4.57 -7.54
N GLY A 33 -16.35 -3.47 -7.60
CA GLY A 33 -15.52 -3.18 -8.76
C GLY A 33 -14.52 -4.32 -8.91
N SER A 34 -14.43 -4.90 -10.11
CA SER A 34 -13.46 -5.96 -10.40
C SER A 34 -12.03 -5.52 -10.04
N ALA A 35 -11.16 -6.48 -9.75
CA ALA A 35 -9.73 -6.24 -9.49
C ALA A 35 -9.09 -5.32 -10.55
N SER A 36 -9.49 -5.48 -11.82
CA SER A 36 -9.02 -4.64 -12.92
C SER A 36 -9.51 -3.19 -12.87
N GLU A 37 -10.73 -2.95 -12.39
CA GLU A 37 -11.28 -1.61 -12.20
C GLU A 37 -10.64 -0.91 -11.01
N GLN A 38 -10.47 -1.63 -9.90
CA GLN A 38 -9.76 -1.12 -8.73
C GLN A 38 -8.33 -0.71 -9.10
N LYS A 39 -7.63 -1.52 -9.90
CA LYS A 39 -6.29 -1.18 -10.42
C LYS A 39 -6.29 0.11 -11.23
N ARG A 40 -7.22 0.27 -12.17
CA ARG A 40 -7.34 1.51 -12.97
C ARG A 40 -7.64 2.72 -12.10
N LEU A 41 -8.46 2.55 -11.06
CA LEU A 41 -8.78 3.60 -10.10
C LEU A 41 -7.54 4.01 -9.30
N LEU A 42 -6.84 3.03 -8.73
CA LEU A 42 -5.65 3.26 -7.92
C LEU A 42 -4.51 3.86 -8.76
N GLU A 43 -4.36 3.47 -10.03
CA GLU A 43 -3.42 4.09 -10.97
C GLU A 43 -3.74 5.58 -11.21
N ALA A 44 -5.02 5.91 -11.38
CA ALA A 44 -5.46 7.30 -11.55
C ALA A 44 -5.30 8.15 -10.27
N LEU A 45 -5.39 7.51 -9.10
CA LEU A 45 -5.18 8.11 -7.79
C LEU A 45 -3.71 8.09 -7.36
N LYS A 46 -2.75 8.28 -8.28
CA LYS A 46 -1.32 8.36 -7.92
C LYS A 46 -1.12 9.36 -6.76
N PRO A 47 -0.62 8.92 -5.59
CA PRO A 47 -0.36 9.83 -4.48
C PRO A 47 0.76 10.83 -4.79
N PRO A 48 0.81 11.99 -4.11
CA PRO A 48 1.93 12.90 -4.21
C PRO A 48 3.17 12.27 -3.58
N HIS A 49 4.36 12.53 -4.13
CA HIS A 49 5.61 11.92 -3.65
C HIS A 49 6.02 12.39 -2.24
N GLY A 50 5.40 13.47 -1.75
CA GLY A 50 5.68 14.06 -0.44
C GLY A 50 5.04 13.33 0.75
N ILE A 51 4.19 12.33 0.52
CA ILE A 51 3.49 11.62 1.59
C ILE A 51 4.45 10.87 2.51
N GLU A 52 4.08 10.81 3.79
CA GLU A 52 4.80 10.06 4.82
C GLU A 52 4.05 8.79 5.22
N ARG A 53 2.73 8.73 4.99
CA ARG A 53 1.88 7.60 5.36
C ARG A 53 0.93 7.19 4.24
N LEU A 54 0.94 5.89 3.93
CA LEU A 54 0.05 5.27 2.95
C LEU A 54 -0.71 4.10 3.58
N GLU A 55 -2.02 4.07 3.40
CA GLU A 55 -2.87 2.97 3.86
C GLU A 55 -3.72 2.47 2.68
N ILE A 56 -3.77 1.16 2.47
CA ILE A 56 -4.58 0.53 1.40
C ILE A 56 -5.37 -0.63 2.00
N TRP A 57 -6.69 -0.52 1.97
CA TRP A 57 -7.61 -1.49 2.59
C TRP A 57 -8.50 -2.13 1.54
N CYS A 58 -8.72 -3.45 1.66
CA CYS A 58 -9.62 -4.26 0.84
C CYS A 58 -9.35 -4.18 -0.68
N TYR A 59 -8.12 -3.83 -1.06
CA TYR A 59 -7.75 -3.68 -2.46
C TYR A 59 -7.43 -5.05 -3.07
N THR A 60 -8.14 -5.41 -4.13
CA THR A 60 -8.03 -6.73 -4.79
C THR A 60 -7.33 -6.68 -6.15
N GLY A 61 -6.97 -5.48 -6.62
CA GLY A 61 -6.27 -5.29 -7.89
C GLY A 61 -4.79 -5.67 -7.85
N ASP A 62 -4.15 -5.74 -9.02
CA ASP A 62 -2.69 -5.89 -9.07
C ASP A 62 -1.98 -4.63 -8.56
N ARG A 63 -0.69 -4.76 -8.23
CA ARG A 63 0.17 -3.62 -7.89
C ARG A 63 0.12 -2.52 -8.97
N PRO A 64 -0.18 -1.25 -8.63
CA PRO A 64 -0.15 -0.14 -9.59
C PRO A 64 1.29 0.23 -9.97
N ALA A 65 1.46 0.83 -11.15
CA ALA A 65 2.79 1.12 -11.69
C ALA A 65 3.54 2.12 -10.82
N TRP A 66 2.85 3.15 -10.33
CA TRP A 66 3.43 4.14 -9.41
C TRP A 66 3.88 3.53 -8.09
N TYR A 67 3.37 2.35 -7.67
CA TYR A 67 3.85 1.74 -6.43
C TYR A 67 5.35 1.47 -6.55
N SER A 68 5.81 0.96 -7.69
CA SER A 68 7.23 0.64 -7.96
C SER A 68 8.14 1.88 -8.12
N ASP A 69 7.57 3.08 -8.02
CA ASP A 69 8.28 4.34 -8.12
C ASP A 69 9.13 4.56 -6.86
N THR A 70 10.42 4.85 -7.03
CA THR A 70 11.35 5.08 -5.90
C THR A 70 11.26 6.51 -5.36
N ASN A 71 10.41 7.36 -5.96
CA ASN A 71 10.26 8.77 -5.59
C ASN A 71 9.53 9.01 -4.26
N TYR A 72 9.00 7.97 -3.61
CA TYR A 72 8.37 8.06 -2.27
C TYR A 72 9.40 8.07 -1.13
N GLY A 73 10.47 8.87 -1.26
CA GLY A 73 11.58 8.90 -0.29
C GLY A 73 11.23 9.43 1.10
N LYS A 74 10.03 10.00 1.26
CA LYS A 74 9.49 10.45 2.56
C LYS A 74 8.55 9.44 3.21
N LEU A 75 8.21 8.35 2.51
CA LEU A 75 7.27 7.35 3.02
C LEU A 75 7.90 6.58 4.17
N ARG A 76 7.29 6.72 5.35
CA ARG A 76 7.74 6.15 6.62
C ARG A 76 6.82 5.04 7.10
N THR A 77 5.51 5.18 6.84
CA THR A 77 4.49 4.27 7.35
C THR A 77 3.64 3.70 6.23
N VAL A 78 3.53 2.38 6.15
CA VAL A 78 2.66 1.66 5.20
C VAL A 78 1.76 0.68 5.94
N TRP A 79 0.46 0.72 5.66
CA TRP A 79 -0.51 -0.25 6.16
C TRP A 79 -1.27 -0.91 5.00
N LEU A 80 -1.25 -2.23 4.97
CA LEU A 80 -1.99 -3.04 4.01
C LEU A 80 -2.96 -3.94 4.79
N LEU A 81 -4.25 -3.84 4.47
CA LEU A 81 -5.31 -4.62 5.12
C LEU A 81 -6.15 -5.33 4.06
N SER A 82 -6.38 -6.64 4.21
CA SER A 82 -7.22 -7.45 3.33
C SER A 82 -6.85 -7.29 1.84
N CYS A 83 -5.54 -7.36 1.55
CA CYS A 83 -4.98 -7.21 0.20
C CYS A 83 -4.36 -8.55 -0.26
N PRO A 84 -4.66 -9.07 -1.47
CA PRO A 84 -4.06 -10.29 -2.02
C PRO A 84 -2.63 -10.02 -2.52
N SER A 85 -1.77 -9.49 -1.66
CA SER A 85 -0.48 -8.88 -1.99
C SER A 85 0.58 -9.87 -2.48
N ARG A 86 0.58 -10.22 -3.77
CA ARG A 86 1.71 -10.97 -4.38
C ARG A 86 2.98 -10.13 -4.60
N ALA A 87 2.95 -8.81 -4.38
CA ALA A 87 4.10 -7.95 -4.72
C ALA A 87 4.17 -6.61 -3.93
N THR A 88 3.44 -6.47 -2.83
CA THR A 88 3.01 -5.14 -2.33
C THR A 88 3.88 -4.55 -1.22
N VAL A 89 4.97 -5.18 -0.80
CA VAL A 89 5.92 -4.52 0.11
C VAL A 89 7.18 -4.19 -0.66
N ILE A 90 7.25 -2.94 -1.12
CA ILE A 90 8.50 -2.39 -1.62
C ILE A 90 9.38 -2.13 -0.42
N GLY A 91 10.61 -2.63 -0.47
CA GLY A 91 11.69 -2.22 0.43
C GLY A 91 12.05 -0.76 0.19
N THR A 92 11.14 0.15 0.55
CA THR A 92 11.46 1.58 0.55
C THR A 92 12.48 1.77 1.66
N LYS A 93 13.65 2.33 1.30
CA LYS A 93 14.77 2.49 2.25
C LYS A 93 14.43 3.44 3.39
N SER A 94 13.34 4.19 3.28
CA SER A 94 12.83 5.16 4.26
C SER A 94 11.76 4.58 5.19
N LEU A 95 11.30 3.34 5.00
CA LEU A 95 10.22 2.78 5.81
C LEU A 95 10.66 2.56 7.24
N GLU A 96 9.89 3.07 8.19
CA GLU A 96 10.10 2.93 9.63
C GLU A 96 9.01 2.05 10.27
N GLU A 97 7.80 2.02 9.69
CA GLU A 97 6.65 1.26 10.19
C GLU A 97 5.94 0.51 9.05
N LEU A 98 5.70 -0.78 9.26
CA LEU A 98 4.96 -1.63 8.33
C LEU A 98 3.89 -2.43 9.09
N GLY A 99 2.63 -2.22 8.71
CA GLY A 99 1.51 -3.06 9.14
C GLY A 99 0.95 -3.86 7.96
N VAL A 100 0.83 -5.17 8.12
CA VAL A 100 0.15 -6.03 7.16
C VAL A 100 -0.85 -6.94 7.89
N SER A 101 -2.09 -6.95 7.43
CA SER A 101 -3.14 -7.78 8.01
C SER A 101 -4.02 -8.41 6.93
N ASP A 102 -4.35 -9.70 7.10
CA ASP A 102 -5.20 -10.47 6.17
C ASP A 102 -4.67 -10.39 4.71
N CYS A 103 -3.39 -10.68 4.55
CA CYS A 103 -2.71 -10.69 3.25
C CYS A 103 -2.27 -12.12 2.88
N PRO A 104 -3.19 -12.99 2.40
CA PRO A 104 -2.94 -14.43 2.28
C PRO A 104 -1.89 -14.79 1.24
N THR A 105 -1.62 -13.91 0.28
CA THR A 105 -0.62 -14.15 -0.77
C THR A 105 0.68 -13.39 -0.55
N LEU A 106 0.85 -12.72 0.60
CA LEU A 106 2.14 -12.14 0.97
C LEU A 106 3.10 -13.29 1.32
N CYS A 107 4.11 -13.53 0.50
CA CYS A 107 5.08 -14.60 0.74
C CYS A 107 6.43 -14.14 1.28
N GLU A 108 6.81 -12.90 0.96
CA GLU A 108 8.14 -12.35 1.22
C GLU A 108 8.07 -10.88 1.61
N LEU A 109 8.85 -10.50 2.63
CA LEU A 109 9.20 -9.11 2.94
C LEU A 109 10.62 -8.81 2.47
N GLN A 110 10.78 -7.72 1.72
CA GLN A 110 12.10 -7.25 1.30
C GLN A 110 12.88 -6.66 2.48
N SER A 111 14.20 -6.51 2.32
CA SER A 111 15.02 -5.81 3.33
C SER A 111 14.60 -4.35 3.49
N MET A 112 14.42 -3.92 4.73
CA MET A 112 14.00 -2.57 5.12
C MET A 112 14.88 -2.12 6.30
N PRO A 113 16.04 -1.48 6.02
CA PRO A 113 17.08 -1.26 7.02
C PRO A 113 16.71 -0.23 8.10
N LEU A 114 15.68 0.58 7.89
CA LEU A 114 15.20 1.58 8.84
C LEU A 114 13.90 1.17 9.55
N LEU A 115 13.40 -0.05 9.29
CA LEU A 115 12.15 -0.51 9.86
C LEU A 115 12.30 -0.72 11.37
N LYS A 116 11.55 0.04 12.16
CA LYS A 116 11.56 0.01 13.63
C LYS A 116 10.37 -0.75 14.20
N SER A 117 9.26 -0.78 13.46
CA SER A 117 8.02 -1.45 13.87
C SER A 117 7.46 -2.29 12.72
N LEU A 118 7.14 -3.55 13.03
CA LEU A 118 6.54 -4.50 12.11
C LEU A 118 5.36 -5.18 12.78
N GLU A 119 4.17 -5.01 12.20
CA GLU A 119 2.94 -5.69 12.62
C GLU A 119 2.45 -6.60 11.50
N ILE A 120 2.26 -7.89 11.80
CA ILE A 120 1.77 -8.89 10.85
C ILE A 120 0.65 -9.70 11.52
N TRP A 121 -0.51 -9.73 10.87
CA TRP A 121 -1.69 -10.46 11.35
C TRP A 121 -2.31 -11.26 10.21
N GLU A 122 -2.69 -12.52 10.45
CA GLU A 122 -3.44 -13.34 9.46
C GLU A 122 -2.77 -13.38 8.06
N CYS A 123 -1.45 -13.51 8.02
CA CYS A 123 -0.64 -13.58 6.79
C CYS A 123 0.01 -14.95 6.63
N ASP A 124 -0.80 -16.00 6.49
CA ASP A 124 -0.35 -17.40 6.53
C ASP A 124 0.66 -17.78 5.42
N GLY A 125 0.70 -17.01 4.33
CA GLY A 125 1.63 -17.21 3.23
C GLY A 125 3.06 -16.73 3.48
N LEU A 126 3.28 -15.90 4.51
CA LEU A 126 4.55 -15.22 4.74
C LEU A 126 5.56 -16.19 5.35
N ASN A 127 6.58 -16.53 4.55
CA ASN A 127 7.60 -17.50 4.96
C ASN A 127 9.02 -16.94 4.87
N THR A 128 9.22 -15.80 4.21
CA THR A 128 10.52 -15.17 4.02
C THR A 128 10.49 -13.73 4.52
N ILE A 129 11.42 -13.39 5.40
CA ILE A 129 11.62 -12.03 5.91
C ILE A 129 13.06 -11.62 5.59
N GLY A 130 13.22 -10.49 4.89
CA GLY A 130 14.52 -9.90 4.57
C GLY A 130 15.22 -9.31 5.80
N ASP A 131 16.37 -8.68 5.58
CA ASP A 131 17.15 -8.08 6.66
C ASP A 131 16.48 -6.81 7.21
N LEU A 132 16.21 -6.80 8.52
CA LEU A 132 15.52 -5.74 9.28
C LEU A 132 16.35 -5.31 10.51
N PRO A 133 17.56 -4.74 10.32
CA PRO A 133 18.52 -4.48 11.40
C PRO A 133 18.09 -3.43 12.42
N ALA A 134 17.14 -2.54 12.07
CA ALA A 134 16.65 -1.48 12.95
C ALA A 134 15.39 -1.89 13.74
N LEU A 135 14.90 -3.11 13.57
CA LEU A 135 13.68 -3.58 14.23
C LEU A 135 13.97 -3.75 15.71
N GLU A 136 13.35 -2.92 16.55
CA GLU A 136 13.48 -3.04 18.00
C GLU A 136 12.66 -4.24 18.47
N SER A 137 13.28 -5.13 19.25
CA SER A 137 12.67 -6.35 19.81
C SER A 137 11.91 -6.09 21.11
#